data_AF-A0A928DB89-F1
#
_entry.id   AF-A0A928DB89-F1
#
_cell.length_a   1.000
_cell.length_b   1.000
_cell.length_c   1.000
_cell.angle_alpha   90.00
_cell.angle_beta   90.00
_cell.angle_gamma   90.00
#
_symmetry.space_group_name_H-M   'P 1'
#
loop_
_entity.id
_entity.type
_entity.pdbx_description
1 polymer ?
#
loop_
_entity_poly.entity_id
_entity_poly.type
_entity_poly.pdbx_seq_one_letter_code
_entity_poly.pdbx_strand_id
1 'polypeptide(L)'
;MLSFQQIEQTANEFLKNFSGDRFEFSEAADFLFEKFPAKDNDEKDMTEKKLRNVLDCADDGLARTFYGDTFYVLDRYLKGLVFRCKPRPFELEEGILVPGARFEPFHSPELFVDDLEISSSCGKIPMKEYKASYEKVEDLYYLLGPGGTIDMFYAEKQDNTDAIMSAGGLKGSLRLSQTVFDFSQFYKEHNVRNGDILKFTLDSYMNGTIRVEHEPRPDAPSAKDTQEWIKKFEKFLGKVCRDYKDSFDIPVQMLYAYIYGEDEGTDLRKMRGPSIDTYHTLMQNIEFRREGVDWLLTSADNDDDSDIFSLPDQKEEKHSCTCGHDHKDHECTCGHDHKDHECTCGHDHECTCGHDHKEDNGEISPDQFTISAGSLESMDAICKELSADFREAEFRAAVFDAMASGMEDFAEFERVNGTFFELKFQDEAQKAVFLNFAEDIWEYVTEIYAHNIDALKAPLRQRLLEINSRCSDLQKDNASDKKASRKLGELRQDIRATLALLSTDAELDESAIEDLDLRIGDIEDALDDYL
;
A
#
# COMPACT_ATOMS: atom_id res chain seq x y z
N MET A 1 7.27 -26.65 40.89
CA MET A 1 6.93 -26.00 39.63
C MET A 1 5.65 -25.23 39.83
N LEU A 2 5.69 -23.92 39.60
CA LEU A 2 4.53 -23.04 39.74
C LEU A 2 3.50 -23.33 38.64
N SER A 3 2.22 -23.20 38.98
CA SER A 3 1.15 -23.23 37.99
C SER A 3 1.12 -21.92 37.20
N PHE A 4 0.56 -21.96 35.99
CA PHE A 4 0.38 -20.78 35.15
C PHE A 4 -0.41 -19.68 35.88
N GLN A 5 -1.51 -20.06 36.55
CA GLN A 5 -2.34 -19.16 37.34
C GLN A 5 -1.57 -18.46 38.48
N GLN A 6 -0.61 -19.14 39.13
CA GLN A 6 0.21 -18.51 40.16
C GLN A 6 1.17 -17.47 39.57
N ILE A 7 1.74 -17.75 38.40
CA ILE A 7 2.62 -16.85 37.68
C ILE A 7 1.85 -15.62 37.23
N GLU A 8 0.69 -15.81 36.61
CA GLU A 8 -0.24 -14.74 36.16
C GLU A 8 -0.69 -13.84 37.31
N GLN A 9 -1.14 -14.40 38.43
CA GLN A 9 -1.51 -13.62 39.61
C GLN A 9 -0.34 -12.79 40.16
N THR A 10 0.87 -13.34 40.13
CA THR A 10 2.06 -12.63 40.61
C THR A 10 2.49 -11.54 39.64
N ALA A 11 2.41 -11.78 38.33
CA ALA A 11 2.65 -10.77 37.29
C ALA A 11 1.66 -9.60 37.41
N ASN A 12 0.37 -9.89 37.57
CA ASN A 12 -0.66 -8.86 37.78
C ASN A 12 -0.43 -8.05 39.07
N GLU A 13 0.03 -8.72 40.14
CA GLU A 13 0.40 -8.04 41.38
C GLU A 13 1.63 -7.13 41.19
N PHE A 14 2.65 -7.60 40.45
CA PHE A 14 3.80 -6.79 40.08
C PHE A 14 3.37 -5.54 39.31
N LEU A 15 2.61 -5.69 38.23
CA LEU A 15 2.13 -4.59 37.38
C LEU A 15 1.29 -3.58 38.16
N LYS A 16 0.44 -4.05 39.08
CA LYS A 16 -0.37 -3.19 39.95
C LYS A 16 0.47 -2.34 40.90
N ASN A 17 1.58 -2.88 41.39
CA ASN A 17 2.49 -2.18 42.31
C ASN A 17 3.55 -1.35 41.58
N PHE A 18 3.81 -1.67 40.31
CA PHE A 18 4.76 -0.97 39.47
C PHE A 18 4.24 0.43 39.12
N SER A 19 5.10 1.45 39.17
CA SER A 19 4.73 2.86 38.92
C SER A 19 5.48 3.52 37.76
N GLY A 20 6.51 2.87 37.19
CA GLY A 20 7.25 3.37 36.03
C GLY A 20 6.48 3.19 34.72
N ASP A 21 7.05 3.70 33.62
CA ASP A 21 6.56 3.53 32.26
C ASP A 21 7.15 2.32 31.53
N ARG A 22 8.26 1.77 32.02
CA ARG A 22 8.90 0.55 31.52
C ARG A 22 9.69 -0.18 32.61
N PHE A 23 9.84 -1.48 32.48
CA PHE A 23 10.64 -2.32 33.39
C PHE A 23 11.40 -3.40 32.61
N GLU A 24 12.53 -3.83 33.14
CA GLU A 24 13.25 -4.99 32.61
C GLU A 24 12.57 -6.29 33.03
N PHE A 25 12.54 -7.29 32.16
CA PHE A 25 12.00 -8.62 32.47
C PHE A 25 12.58 -9.20 33.78
N SER A 26 13.86 -8.94 34.05
CA SER A 26 14.52 -9.37 35.29
C SER A 26 13.84 -8.82 36.55
N GLU A 27 13.27 -7.62 36.52
CA GLU A 27 12.57 -7.05 37.68
C GLU A 27 11.30 -7.83 38.02
N ALA A 28 10.53 -8.22 36.99
CA ALA A 28 9.34 -9.05 37.16
C ALA A 28 9.72 -10.48 37.59
N ALA A 29 10.79 -11.03 37.03
CA ALA A 29 11.31 -12.34 37.40
C ALA A 29 11.81 -12.37 38.86
N ASP A 30 12.56 -11.36 39.28
CA ASP A 30 13.05 -11.22 40.66
C ASP A 30 11.87 -11.11 41.63
N PHE A 31 10.84 -10.31 41.31
CA PHE A 31 9.62 -10.23 42.13
C PHE A 31 8.90 -11.58 42.28
N LEU A 32 8.85 -12.38 41.22
CA LEU A 32 8.28 -13.74 41.26
C LEU A 32 9.12 -14.67 42.14
N PHE A 33 10.45 -14.66 41.97
CA PHE A 33 11.35 -15.57 42.68
C PHE A 33 11.62 -15.19 44.14
N GLU A 34 11.44 -13.92 44.52
CA GLU A 34 11.40 -13.51 45.93
C GLU A 34 10.25 -14.20 46.68
N LYS A 35 9.09 -14.36 46.03
CA LYS A 35 7.92 -15.05 46.60
C LYS A 35 8.02 -16.56 46.48
N PHE A 36 8.57 -17.04 45.37
CA PHE A 36 8.62 -18.46 45.02
C PHE A 36 10.02 -18.84 44.52
N PRO A 37 10.99 -19.06 45.43
CA PRO A 37 12.35 -19.41 45.04
C PRO A 37 12.39 -20.71 44.21
N ALA A 38 13.11 -20.69 43.09
CA ALA A 38 13.34 -21.87 42.27
C ALA A 38 14.22 -22.90 43.00
N LYS A 39 14.00 -24.20 42.77
CA LYS A 39 14.81 -25.26 43.40
C LYS A 39 16.14 -25.48 42.68
N ASP A 40 16.16 -25.27 41.37
CA ASP A 40 17.30 -25.45 40.49
C ASP A 40 17.18 -24.53 39.26
N ASN A 41 18.22 -24.53 38.41
CA ASN A 41 18.26 -23.68 37.22
C ASN A 41 17.23 -24.11 36.16
N ASP A 42 16.94 -25.40 36.02
CA ASP A 42 15.98 -25.88 35.02
C ASP A 42 14.56 -25.42 35.36
N GLU A 43 14.18 -25.46 36.65
CA GLU A 43 12.90 -24.90 37.13
C GLU A 43 12.85 -23.38 36.96
N LYS A 44 13.98 -22.69 37.18
CA LYS A 44 14.08 -21.25 36.97
C LYS A 44 13.80 -20.89 35.51
N ASP A 45 14.53 -21.48 34.57
CA ASP A 45 14.41 -21.21 33.12
C ASP A 45 13.00 -21.50 32.59
N MET A 46 12.39 -22.62 33.00
CA MET A 46 11.01 -22.95 32.62
C MET A 46 9.99 -21.96 33.19
N THR A 47 10.22 -21.47 34.41
CA THR A 47 9.32 -20.51 35.06
C THR A 47 9.44 -19.13 34.42
N GLU A 48 10.65 -18.69 34.07
CA GLU A 48 10.89 -17.44 33.33
C GLU A 48 10.24 -17.48 31.95
N LYS A 49 10.35 -18.58 31.19
CA LYS A 49 9.65 -18.72 29.91
C LYS A 49 8.13 -18.56 30.04
N LYS A 50 7.53 -19.16 31.09
CA LYS A 50 6.10 -19.02 31.36
C LYS A 50 5.73 -17.60 31.77
N LEU A 51 6.54 -16.95 32.60
CA LEU A 51 6.33 -15.56 32.99
C LEU A 51 6.39 -14.64 31.77
N ARG A 52 7.36 -14.86 30.88
CA ARG A 52 7.47 -14.09 29.64
C ARG A 52 6.23 -14.24 28.76
N ASN A 53 5.76 -15.46 28.55
CA ASN A 53 4.51 -15.68 27.81
C ASN A 53 3.30 -15.02 28.48
N VAL A 54 3.22 -15.05 29.81
CA VAL A 54 2.16 -14.34 30.56
C VAL A 54 2.22 -12.83 30.31
N LEU A 55 3.41 -12.23 30.28
CA LEU A 55 3.58 -10.80 30.05
C LEU A 55 3.39 -10.41 28.59
N ASP A 56 3.87 -11.20 27.64
CA ASP A 56 3.67 -10.99 26.19
C ASP A 56 2.18 -11.19 25.80
N CYS A 57 1.42 -11.98 26.56
CA CYS A 57 -0.03 -12.16 26.42
C CYS A 57 -0.86 -11.31 27.39
N ALA A 58 -0.24 -10.53 28.27
CA ALA A 58 -1.00 -9.66 29.16
C ALA A 58 -1.70 -8.63 28.28
N ASP A 59 -3.03 -8.52 28.44
CA ASP A 59 -3.93 -7.59 27.73
C ASP A 59 -3.22 -6.31 27.29
N ASP A 60 -3.57 -5.77 26.11
CA ASP A 60 -2.91 -4.74 25.25
C ASP A 60 -2.28 -3.48 25.88
N GLY A 61 -2.13 -3.41 27.19
CA GLY A 61 -1.39 -2.41 27.94
C GLY A 61 0.11 -2.67 28.10
N LEU A 62 0.66 -3.78 27.60
CA LEU A 62 2.11 -4.03 27.56
C LEU A 62 2.63 -4.19 26.13
N ALA A 63 3.84 -3.69 25.87
CA ALA A 63 4.57 -3.93 24.62
C ALA A 63 6.06 -4.19 24.88
N ARG A 64 6.71 -4.94 23.99
CA ARG A 64 8.14 -5.25 24.04
C ARG A 64 8.67 -5.43 22.62
N THR A 65 9.88 -4.97 22.34
CA THR A 65 10.53 -5.23 21.03
C THR A 65 10.83 -6.72 20.87
N PHE A 66 10.94 -7.22 19.63
CA PHE A 66 11.02 -8.66 19.36
C PHE A 66 12.15 -9.36 20.15
N TYR A 67 13.34 -8.74 20.18
CA TYR A 67 14.51 -9.25 20.88
C TYR A 67 14.82 -8.57 22.22
N GLY A 68 14.06 -7.54 22.62
CA GLY A 68 14.33 -6.77 23.84
C GLY A 68 13.81 -7.45 25.10
N ASP A 69 14.40 -7.15 26.26
CA ASP A 69 13.90 -7.62 27.57
C ASP A 69 13.10 -6.55 28.33
N THR A 70 13.01 -5.34 27.78
CA THR A 70 12.29 -4.21 28.37
C THR A 70 10.82 -4.25 27.96
N PHE A 71 9.93 -4.32 28.95
CA PHE A 71 8.49 -4.17 28.76
C PHE A 71 8.06 -2.72 29.00
N TYR A 72 7.23 -2.20 28.10
CA TYR A 72 6.67 -0.85 28.14
C TYR A 72 5.21 -0.92 28.58
N VAL A 73 4.86 -0.17 29.62
CA VAL A 73 3.48 -0.02 30.09
C VAL A 73 2.81 1.07 29.25
N LEU A 74 2.07 0.67 28.22
CA LEU A 74 1.60 1.55 27.15
C LEU A 74 0.81 2.76 27.66
N ASP A 75 -0.06 2.59 28.65
CA ASP A 75 -0.83 3.71 29.24
C ASP A 75 0.05 4.81 29.85
N ARG A 76 1.24 4.46 30.34
CA ARG A 76 2.18 5.39 30.98
C ARG A 76 3.24 5.86 30.00
N TYR A 77 3.73 4.95 29.17
CA TYR A 77 4.73 5.25 28.16
C TYR A 77 4.17 6.19 27.10
N LEU A 78 2.98 5.95 26.57
CA LEU A 78 2.38 6.81 25.55
C LEU A 78 1.74 8.07 26.13
N LYS A 79 1.69 8.22 27.45
CA LYS A 79 1.10 9.40 28.08
C LYS A 79 1.86 10.67 27.69
N GLY A 80 1.12 11.63 27.17
CA GLY A 80 1.67 12.89 26.65
C GLY A 80 2.23 12.78 25.24
N LEU A 81 2.11 11.62 24.57
CA LEU A 81 2.40 11.50 23.15
C LEU A 81 1.52 12.47 22.38
N VAL A 82 2.13 13.19 21.43
CA VAL A 82 1.44 14.11 20.55
C VAL A 82 1.39 13.56 19.14
N PHE A 83 0.18 13.38 18.61
CA PHE A 83 -0.06 13.11 17.20
C PHE A 83 -0.88 14.25 16.59
N ARG A 84 -0.80 14.39 15.26
CA ARG A 84 -1.40 15.49 14.52
C ARG A 84 -2.35 14.93 13.49
N CYS A 85 -3.47 15.61 13.29
CA CYS A 85 -4.38 15.30 12.20
C CYS A 85 -4.71 16.56 11.41
N LYS A 86 -4.90 16.41 10.10
CA LYS A 86 -5.33 17.51 9.23
C LYS A 86 -6.82 17.37 8.90
N PRO A 87 -7.68 18.31 9.34
CA PRO A 87 -9.09 18.29 8.96
C PRO A 87 -9.25 18.38 7.44
N ARG A 88 -10.12 17.54 6.88
CA ARG A 88 -10.50 17.62 5.46
C ARG A 88 -11.44 18.79 5.21
N PRO A 89 -11.53 19.31 3.97
CA PRO A 89 -12.48 20.37 3.64
C PRO A 89 -13.92 20.02 4.06
N PHE A 90 -14.38 18.79 3.83
CA PHE A 90 -15.73 18.38 4.22
C PHE A 90 -15.92 18.32 5.74
N GLU A 91 -14.89 17.95 6.49
CA GLU A 91 -14.91 17.92 7.96
C GLU A 91 -15.11 19.32 8.53
N LEU A 92 -14.41 20.31 7.96
CA LEU A 92 -14.56 21.73 8.31
C LEU A 92 -15.94 22.29 7.94
N GLU A 93 -16.44 21.96 6.75
CA GLU A 93 -17.75 22.41 6.26
C GLU A 93 -18.90 21.90 7.13
N GLU A 94 -18.80 20.66 7.61
CA GLU A 94 -19.86 19.99 8.36
C GLU A 94 -19.66 20.04 9.87
N GLY A 95 -18.54 20.61 10.33
CA GLY A 95 -18.21 20.73 11.74
C GLY A 95 -18.01 19.38 12.41
N ILE A 96 -17.35 18.45 11.73
CA ILE A 96 -17.10 17.09 12.22
C ILE A 96 -15.62 16.73 12.19
N LEU A 97 -15.24 15.72 12.96
CA LEU A 97 -13.97 15.03 12.83
C LEU A 97 -14.22 13.52 12.82
N VAL A 98 -13.83 12.86 11.73
CA VAL A 98 -13.91 11.41 11.53
C VAL A 98 -12.63 10.77 12.10
N PRO A 99 -12.68 9.93 13.14
CA PRO A 99 -11.46 9.34 13.70
C PRO A 99 -10.68 8.52 12.66
N GLY A 100 -11.32 7.52 12.03
CA GLY A 100 -10.71 6.68 10.98
C GLY A 100 -9.37 6.08 11.40
N ALA A 101 -8.57 5.68 10.42
CA ALA A 101 -7.26 5.06 10.62
C ALA A 101 -6.27 5.91 11.43
N ARG A 102 -6.46 7.24 11.47
CA ARG A 102 -5.53 8.19 12.08
C ARG A 102 -5.59 8.23 13.62
N PHE A 103 -6.53 7.51 14.24
CA PHE A 103 -6.60 7.34 15.71
C PHE A 103 -6.17 5.95 16.17
N GLU A 104 -6.32 4.92 15.32
CA GLU A 104 -6.11 3.51 15.66
C GLU A 104 -4.75 3.19 16.32
N PRO A 105 -3.61 3.79 15.94
CA PRO A 105 -2.34 3.52 16.62
C PRO A 105 -2.27 4.04 18.08
N PHE A 106 -3.23 4.87 18.50
CA PHE A 106 -3.14 5.70 19.71
C PHE A 106 -4.20 5.40 20.76
N HIS A 107 -4.89 4.25 20.67
CA HIS A 107 -5.74 3.70 21.72
C HIS A 107 -5.63 2.17 21.74
N SER A 108 -6.08 1.54 22.83
CA SER A 108 -6.18 0.08 22.91
C SER A 108 -7.07 -0.46 21.78
N PRO A 109 -6.74 -1.59 21.15
CA PRO A 109 -7.58 -2.20 20.12
C PRO A 109 -8.91 -2.75 20.69
N GLU A 110 -9.02 -2.92 22.01
CA GLU A 110 -10.28 -3.22 22.73
C GLU A 110 -11.27 -2.04 22.79
N LEU A 111 -10.87 -0.84 22.36
CA LEU A 111 -11.74 0.34 22.37
C LEU A 111 -12.31 0.60 20.97
N PHE A 112 -13.62 0.80 20.91
CA PHE A 112 -14.27 1.30 19.72
C PHE A 112 -14.27 2.84 19.71
N VAL A 113 -14.63 3.43 18.57
CA VAL A 113 -14.68 4.89 18.42
C VAL A 113 -15.58 5.55 19.47
N ASP A 114 -16.69 4.91 19.85
CA ASP A 114 -17.64 5.42 20.84
C ASP A 114 -17.13 5.34 22.30
N ASP A 115 -16.08 4.56 22.55
CA ASP A 115 -15.37 4.52 23.83
C ASP A 115 -14.36 5.66 23.98
N LEU A 116 -13.96 6.31 22.88
CA LEU A 116 -12.97 7.38 22.90
C LEU A 116 -13.51 8.66 23.56
N GLU A 117 -12.67 9.36 24.32
CA GLU A 117 -13.00 10.65 24.91
C GLU A 117 -12.05 11.74 24.45
N ILE A 118 -12.53 12.62 23.55
CA ILE A 118 -11.80 13.82 23.15
C ILE A 118 -12.25 15.02 23.98
N SER A 119 -11.30 15.72 24.59
CA SER A 119 -11.53 16.95 25.35
C SER A 119 -10.72 18.11 24.80
N SER A 120 -11.24 19.33 24.96
CA SER A 120 -10.56 20.57 24.56
C SER A 120 -10.64 21.60 25.69
N SER A 121 -10.07 22.79 25.47
CA SER A 121 -10.29 23.95 26.35
C SER A 121 -11.77 24.33 26.51
N CYS A 122 -12.63 23.90 25.58
CA CYS A 122 -14.06 24.17 25.53
C CYS A 122 -14.89 23.10 26.29
N GLY A 123 -14.24 22.02 26.77
CA GLY A 123 -14.88 20.86 27.37
C GLY A 123 -14.78 19.60 26.49
N LYS A 124 -15.54 18.56 26.87
CA LYS A 124 -15.63 17.29 26.13
C LYS A 124 -16.30 17.53 24.77
N ILE A 125 -15.70 17.00 23.71
CA ILE A 125 -16.25 17.05 22.36
C ILE A 125 -17.32 15.95 22.25
N PRO A 126 -18.58 16.28 21.91
CA PRO A 126 -19.63 15.29 21.78
C PRO A 126 -19.47 14.49 20.49
N MET A 127 -20.04 13.29 20.48
CA MET A 127 -20.13 12.45 19.28
C MET A 127 -21.51 12.59 18.62
N LYS A 128 -21.56 12.29 17.32
CA LYS A 128 -22.81 12.11 16.57
C LYS A 128 -22.63 11.05 15.50
N GLU A 129 -23.74 10.47 15.09
CA GLU A 129 -23.78 9.65 13.89
C GLU A 129 -23.63 10.53 12.65
N TYR A 130 -22.82 10.05 11.71
CA TYR A 130 -22.61 10.66 10.43
C TYR A 130 -22.80 9.63 9.32
N LYS A 131 -23.53 10.00 8.27
CA LYS A 131 -23.81 9.10 7.13
C LYS A 131 -23.38 9.73 5.81
N ALA A 132 -22.32 9.20 5.21
CA ALA A 132 -21.72 9.70 3.98
C ALA A 132 -21.45 8.57 2.98
N SER A 133 -21.19 8.93 1.73
CA SER A 133 -20.62 8.01 0.75
C SER A 133 -19.21 7.58 1.20
N TYR A 134 -18.84 6.33 0.98
CA TYR A 134 -17.51 5.83 1.31
C TYR A 134 -16.41 6.64 0.60
N GLU A 135 -16.61 6.99 -0.68
CA GLU A 135 -15.70 7.83 -1.48
C GLU A 135 -15.37 9.18 -0.82
N LYS A 136 -16.28 9.69 0.02
CA LYS A 136 -16.06 10.96 0.71
C LYS A 136 -15.08 10.84 1.89
N VAL A 137 -14.95 9.65 2.44
CA VAL A 137 -14.20 9.39 3.68
C VAL A 137 -13.08 8.38 3.49
N GLU A 138 -12.98 7.73 2.33
CA GLU A 138 -12.08 6.60 2.05
C GLU A 138 -10.62 6.88 2.41
N ASP A 139 -10.13 8.09 2.13
CA ASP A 139 -8.75 8.49 2.41
C ASP A 139 -8.41 8.46 3.91
N LEU A 140 -9.41 8.65 4.78
CA LEU A 140 -9.25 8.59 6.23
C LEU A 140 -9.15 7.15 6.76
N TYR A 141 -9.45 6.15 5.93
CA TYR A 141 -9.37 4.72 6.27
C TYR A 141 -8.22 4.02 5.54
N TYR A 142 -7.51 4.70 4.64
CA TYR A 142 -6.47 4.13 3.78
C TYR A 142 -5.38 3.35 4.55
N LEU A 143 -4.96 3.85 5.72
CA LEU A 143 -3.96 3.18 6.58
C LEU A 143 -4.48 1.92 7.30
N LEU A 144 -5.73 1.48 7.07
CA LEU A 144 -6.25 0.18 7.54
C LEU A 144 -6.31 -0.86 6.42
N GLY A 145 -6.15 -0.44 5.16
CA GLY A 145 -6.48 -1.26 4.01
C GLY A 145 -7.97 -1.64 3.92
N PRO A 146 -8.37 -2.39 2.89
CA PRO A 146 -9.75 -2.77 2.66
C PRO A 146 -10.34 -3.64 3.79
N GLY A 147 -9.61 -4.65 4.26
CA GLY A 147 -10.04 -5.56 5.32
C GLY A 147 -10.35 -4.82 6.62
N GLY A 148 -9.37 -4.09 7.17
CA GLY A 148 -9.55 -3.31 8.39
C GLY A 148 -10.63 -2.22 8.26
N THR A 149 -10.78 -1.63 7.07
CA THR A 149 -11.87 -0.68 6.81
C THR A 149 -13.25 -1.35 6.87
N ILE A 150 -13.39 -2.53 6.27
CA ILE A 150 -14.65 -3.31 6.32
C ILE A 150 -14.99 -3.66 7.77
N ASP A 151 -14.02 -4.17 8.53
CA ASP A 151 -14.21 -4.56 9.93
C ASP A 151 -14.68 -3.39 10.79
N MET A 152 -14.09 -2.21 10.59
CA MET A 152 -14.48 -1.00 11.29
C MET A 152 -15.93 -0.59 10.98
N PHE A 153 -16.35 -0.66 9.71
CA PHE A 153 -17.74 -0.35 9.34
C PHE A 153 -18.73 -1.43 9.80
N TYR A 154 -18.32 -2.70 9.86
CA TYR A 154 -19.12 -3.80 10.39
C TYR A 154 -19.35 -3.65 11.89
N ALA A 155 -18.33 -3.24 12.64
CA ALA A 155 -18.42 -2.99 14.07
C ALA A 155 -19.35 -1.82 14.40
N GLU A 156 -19.38 -0.78 13.57
CA GLU A 156 -20.23 0.40 13.77
C GLU A 156 -21.73 0.06 13.72
N LYS A 157 -22.22 -0.56 12.64
CA LYS A 157 -23.66 -0.83 12.46
C LYS A 157 -23.96 -1.99 11.52
N GLN A 158 -24.99 -2.78 11.87
CA GLN A 158 -25.54 -3.83 11.01
C GLN A 158 -25.97 -3.32 9.62
N ASP A 159 -26.51 -2.09 9.52
CA ASP A 159 -26.90 -1.48 8.25
C ASP A 159 -25.71 -1.34 7.28
N ASN A 160 -24.50 -1.11 7.80
CA ASN A 160 -23.28 -1.07 6.98
C ASN A 160 -22.94 -2.47 6.48
N THR A 161 -23.00 -3.46 7.38
CA THR A 161 -22.76 -4.87 7.06
C THR A 161 -23.64 -5.33 5.90
N ASP A 162 -24.95 -5.08 6.01
CA ASP A 162 -25.92 -5.47 4.99
C ASP A 162 -25.65 -4.74 3.66
N ALA A 163 -25.29 -3.46 3.70
CA ALA A 163 -24.98 -2.66 2.51
C ALA A 163 -23.73 -3.14 1.79
N ILE A 164 -22.65 -3.42 2.51
CA ILE A 164 -21.37 -3.91 1.96
C ILE A 164 -21.55 -5.32 1.40
N MET A 165 -22.20 -6.23 2.13
CA MET A 165 -22.47 -7.59 1.64
C MET A 165 -23.33 -7.58 0.38
N SER A 166 -24.39 -6.77 0.36
CA SER A 166 -25.28 -6.65 -0.82
C SER A 166 -24.57 -6.09 -2.05
N ALA A 167 -23.55 -5.25 -1.83
CA ALA A 167 -22.76 -4.65 -2.89
C ALA A 167 -21.60 -5.54 -3.38
N GLY A 168 -21.28 -6.61 -2.65
CA GLY A 168 -20.15 -7.48 -2.92
C GLY A 168 -18.80 -6.88 -2.52
N GLY A 169 -18.77 -6.01 -1.50
CA GLY A 169 -17.56 -5.32 -1.03
C GLY A 169 -17.76 -3.82 -0.80
N LEU A 170 -16.69 -3.12 -0.42
CA LEU A 170 -16.68 -1.66 -0.33
C LEU A 170 -16.72 -1.06 -1.73
N LYS A 171 -17.61 -0.07 -1.92
CA LYS A 171 -17.71 0.72 -3.16
C LYS A 171 -17.92 2.18 -2.80
N GLY A 172 -17.27 3.09 -3.53
CA GLY A 172 -17.30 4.54 -3.24
C GLY A 172 -18.71 5.11 -3.04
N SER A 173 -19.68 4.67 -3.84
CA SER A 173 -21.08 5.14 -3.76
C SER A 173 -21.86 4.68 -2.51
N LEU A 174 -21.36 3.71 -1.74
CA LEU A 174 -22.07 3.18 -0.58
C LEU A 174 -22.22 4.22 0.51
N ARG A 175 -23.43 4.40 1.01
CA ARG A 175 -23.71 5.33 2.11
C ARG A 175 -23.62 4.62 3.46
N LEU A 176 -22.48 4.75 4.11
CA LEU A 176 -22.17 4.10 5.39
C LEU A 176 -22.38 5.07 6.55
N SER A 177 -22.87 4.55 7.67
CA SER A 177 -23.00 5.27 8.94
C SER A 177 -21.76 5.04 9.78
N GLN A 178 -21.25 6.08 10.42
CA GLN A 178 -20.08 6.01 11.31
C GLN A 178 -20.22 6.99 12.47
N THR A 179 -19.56 6.70 13.58
CA THR A 179 -19.49 7.59 14.73
C THR A 179 -18.39 8.62 14.49
N VAL A 180 -18.73 9.90 14.66
CA VAL A 180 -17.79 11.03 14.48
C VAL A 180 -17.88 11.99 15.65
N PHE A 181 -16.86 12.80 15.84
CA PHE A 181 -16.88 13.89 16.82
C PHE A 181 -17.46 15.17 16.21
N ASP A 182 -18.34 15.85 16.94
CA ASP A 182 -18.88 17.16 16.56
C ASP A 182 -17.93 18.28 16.96
N PHE A 183 -17.11 18.70 16.00
CA PHE A 183 -16.14 19.77 16.15
C PHE A 183 -16.72 21.16 15.83
N SER A 184 -18.03 21.30 15.57
CA SER A 184 -18.64 22.57 15.13
C SER A 184 -18.33 23.73 16.06
N GLN A 185 -18.44 23.51 17.38
CA GLN A 185 -18.13 24.52 18.38
C GLN A 185 -16.62 24.81 18.43
N PHE A 186 -15.81 23.76 18.46
CA PHE A 186 -14.35 23.88 18.52
C PHE A 186 -13.78 24.64 17.32
N TYR A 187 -14.19 24.29 16.10
CA TYR A 187 -13.77 24.95 14.85
C TYR A 187 -14.18 26.42 14.82
N LYS A 188 -15.39 26.73 15.29
CA LYS A 188 -15.88 28.11 15.36
C LYS A 188 -15.11 28.95 16.37
N GLU A 189 -14.83 28.42 17.55
CA GLU A 189 -14.14 29.14 18.63
C GLU A 189 -12.68 29.42 18.30
N HIS A 190 -12.00 28.47 17.64
CA HIS A 190 -10.60 28.61 17.24
C HIS A 190 -10.42 29.18 15.82
N ASN A 191 -11.52 29.39 15.08
CA ASN A 191 -11.51 29.83 13.67
C ASN A 191 -10.55 28.95 12.85
N VAL A 192 -10.71 27.64 12.97
CA VAL A 192 -9.92 26.63 12.25
C VAL A 192 -10.19 26.74 10.75
N ARG A 193 -9.13 26.70 9.95
CA ARG A 193 -9.20 26.85 8.49
C ARG A 193 -8.54 25.68 7.77
N ASN A 194 -8.83 25.57 6.48
CA ASN A 194 -8.15 24.60 5.62
C ASN A 194 -6.62 24.82 5.67
N GLY A 195 -5.88 23.76 5.97
CA GLY A 195 -4.43 23.78 6.14
C GLY A 195 -3.95 23.98 7.58
N ASP A 196 -4.84 24.25 8.54
CA ASP A 196 -4.51 24.16 9.96
C ASP A 196 -4.44 22.70 10.42
N ILE A 197 -3.84 22.49 11.59
CA ILE A 197 -3.63 21.17 12.18
C ILE A 197 -4.39 21.09 13.51
N LEU A 198 -4.94 19.91 13.79
CA LEU A 198 -5.39 19.54 15.12
C LEU A 198 -4.30 18.73 15.80
N LYS A 199 -3.88 19.19 16.97
CA LYS A 199 -2.85 18.56 17.79
C LYS A 199 -3.53 17.77 18.90
N PHE A 200 -3.36 16.47 18.89
CA PHE A 200 -3.91 15.55 19.88
C PHE A 200 -2.82 15.12 20.85
N THR A 201 -3.11 15.17 22.15
CA THR A 201 -2.23 14.72 23.23
C THR A 201 -2.92 13.57 23.95
N LEU A 202 -2.26 12.42 24.03
CA LEU A 202 -2.80 11.24 24.68
C LEU A 202 -2.71 11.36 26.21
N ASP A 203 -3.85 11.36 26.89
CA ASP A 203 -3.92 11.38 28.36
C ASP A 203 -3.95 9.96 28.95
N SER A 204 -4.58 8.99 28.25
CA SER A 204 -4.59 7.56 28.57
C SER A 204 -4.83 6.72 27.31
N TYR A 205 -3.94 5.75 27.06
CA TYR A 205 -4.04 4.81 25.94
C TYR A 205 -5.15 3.77 26.20
N MET A 206 -5.18 3.21 27.41
CA MET A 206 -6.11 2.13 27.76
C MET A 206 -7.56 2.61 27.89
N ASN A 207 -7.78 3.91 28.15
CA ASN A 207 -9.11 4.49 28.26
C ASN A 207 -9.46 5.41 27.08
N GLY A 208 -8.66 5.45 26.02
CA GLY A 208 -8.93 6.26 24.82
C GLY A 208 -9.13 7.76 25.11
N THR A 209 -8.50 8.29 26.16
CA THR A 209 -8.71 9.67 26.62
C THR A 209 -7.66 10.59 25.98
N ILE A 210 -8.14 11.57 25.22
CA ILE A 210 -7.30 12.41 24.35
C ILE A 210 -7.68 13.88 24.55
N ARG A 211 -6.69 14.77 24.50
CA ARG A 211 -6.89 16.22 24.50
C ARG A 211 -6.55 16.81 23.14
N VAL A 212 -7.40 17.71 22.64
CA VAL A 212 -7.19 18.41 21.35
C VAL A 212 -6.91 19.90 21.55
N GLU A 213 -5.94 20.39 20.79
CA GLU A 213 -5.56 21.79 20.67
C GLU A 213 -5.52 22.19 19.18
N HIS A 214 -5.79 23.47 18.89
CA HIS A 214 -5.62 24.02 17.53
C HIS A 214 -4.16 24.43 17.33
N GLU A 215 -3.54 23.94 16.25
CA GLU A 215 -2.20 24.32 15.79
C GLU A 215 -2.36 25.07 14.44
N PRO A 216 -2.27 26.41 14.42
CA PRO A 216 -2.38 27.19 13.20
C PRO A 216 -1.31 26.80 12.18
N ARG A 217 -1.60 26.93 10.88
CA ARG A 217 -0.64 26.60 9.81
C ARG A 217 0.79 27.15 9.98
N PRO A 218 1.02 28.40 10.44
CA PRO A 218 2.39 28.91 10.67
C PRO A 218 3.15 28.17 11.77
N ASP A 219 2.42 27.56 12.71
CA ASP A 219 2.96 26.81 13.84
C ASP A 219 3.05 25.31 13.51
N ALA A 220 2.60 24.87 12.33
CA ALA A 220 2.73 23.48 11.88
C ALA A 220 4.21 23.04 11.81
N PRO A 221 4.49 21.71 11.83
CA PRO A 221 5.82 21.18 11.54
C PRO A 221 6.39 21.75 10.23
N SER A 222 7.65 22.16 10.26
CA SER A 222 8.35 22.60 9.05
C SER A 222 8.72 21.41 8.16
N ALA A 223 9.02 21.64 6.88
CA ALA A 223 9.49 20.58 5.98
C ALA A 223 10.71 19.82 6.55
N LYS A 224 11.60 20.53 7.26
CA LYS A 224 12.76 19.91 7.94
C LYS A 224 12.32 19.03 9.11
N ASP A 225 11.37 19.49 9.92
CA ASP A 225 10.83 18.70 11.04
C ASP A 225 10.17 17.42 10.51
N THR A 226 9.36 17.56 9.46
CA THR A 226 8.70 16.44 8.76
C THR A 226 9.70 15.43 8.22
N GLN A 227 10.73 15.86 7.49
CA GLN A 227 11.76 14.97 6.95
C GLN A 227 12.55 14.26 8.07
N GLU A 228 12.90 14.97 9.14
CA GLU A 228 13.61 14.35 10.27
C GLU A 228 12.72 13.31 10.98
N TRP A 229 11.43 13.58 11.13
CA TRP A 229 10.48 12.63 11.69
C TRP A 229 10.33 11.40 10.81
N ILE A 230 10.08 11.57 9.50
CA ILE A 230 9.92 10.44 8.55
C ILE A 230 11.15 9.55 8.59
N LYS A 231 12.34 10.13 8.46
CA LYS A 231 13.61 9.39 8.51
C LYS A 231 13.75 8.53 9.76
N LYS A 232 13.41 9.06 10.94
CA LYS A 232 13.52 8.30 12.19
C LYS A 232 12.38 7.30 12.36
N PHE A 233 11.15 7.71 12.08
CA PHE A 233 9.98 6.85 12.15
C PHE A 233 10.14 5.62 11.25
N GLU A 234 10.51 5.81 9.98
CA GLU A 234 10.69 4.72 9.03
C GLU A 234 11.89 3.81 9.35
N LYS A 235 12.96 4.37 9.91
CA LYS A 235 14.07 3.53 10.42
C LYS A 235 13.55 2.48 11.41
N PHE A 236 12.67 2.87 12.32
CA PHE A 236 12.13 1.97 13.34
C PHE A 236 10.97 1.13 12.80
N LEU A 237 10.09 1.71 12.00
CA LEU A 237 9.00 0.98 11.34
C LEU A 237 9.54 -0.14 10.44
N GLY A 238 10.61 0.09 9.69
CA GLY A 238 11.24 -0.96 8.88
C GLY A 238 11.82 -2.10 9.73
N LYS A 239 12.22 -1.85 10.99
CA LYS A 239 12.59 -2.92 11.92
C LYS A 239 11.37 -3.70 12.38
N VAL A 240 10.27 -3.01 12.69
CA VAL A 240 8.99 -3.67 13.04
C VAL A 240 8.54 -4.58 11.89
N CYS A 241 8.55 -4.07 10.66
CA CYS A 241 8.20 -4.85 9.46
C CYS A 241 9.09 -6.10 9.30
N ARG A 242 10.41 -6.00 9.54
CA ARG A 242 11.31 -7.17 9.45
C ARG A 242 11.10 -8.18 10.58
N ASP A 243 10.94 -7.70 11.81
CA ASP A 243 10.90 -8.55 13.00
C ASP A 243 9.54 -9.27 13.14
N TYR A 244 8.44 -8.59 12.79
CA TYR A 244 7.08 -9.13 12.94
C TYR A 244 6.44 -9.58 11.63
N LYS A 245 6.99 -9.19 10.48
CA LYS A 245 6.47 -9.51 9.14
C LYS A 245 4.95 -9.27 9.08
N ASP A 246 4.18 -10.33 8.91
CA ASP A 246 2.74 -10.31 8.71
C ASP A 246 1.94 -10.53 10.01
N SER A 247 2.60 -10.43 11.17
CA SER A 247 1.97 -10.70 12.47
C SER A 247 1.20 -9.51 13.04
N PHE A 248 1.40 -8.31 12.49
CA PHE A 248 0.81 -7.07 13.00
C PHE A 248 0.10 -6.30 11.89
N ASP A 249 -1.11 -5.86 12.20
CA ASP A 249 -1.84 -4.90 11.38
C ASP A 249 -1.14 -3.53 11.41
N ILE A 250 -1.41 -2.72 10.39
CA ILE A 250 -0.76 -1.41 10.20
C ILE A 250 -0.79 -0.53 11.45
N PRO A 251 -1.92 -0.36 12.18
CA PRO A 251 -1.93 0.47 13.39
C PRO A 251 -0.95 -0.01 14.47
N VAL A 252 -0.83 -1.33 14.63
CA VAL A 252 0.10 -1.95 15.59
C VAL A 252 1.54 -1.77 15.12
N GLN A 253 1.81 -1.93 13.81
CA GLN A 253 3.14 -1.66 13.26
C GLN A 253 3.59 -0.21 13.54
N MET A 254 2.68 0.76 13.35
CA MET A 254 2.92 2.18 13.60
C MET A 254 3.16 2.47 15.08
N LEU A 255 2.40 1.87 15.99
CA LEU A 255 2.62 1.96 17.43
C LEU A 255 4.02 1.43 17.81
N TYR A 256 4.38 0.26 17.31
CA TYR A 256 5.66 -0.39 17.64
C TYR A 256 6.87 0.40 17.15
N ALA A 257 6.75 1.23 16.11
CA ALA A 257 7.83 2.13 15.71
C ALA A 257 8.26 3.10 16.84
N TYR A 258 7.32 3.55 17.70
CA TYR A 258 7.64 4.35 18.88
C TYR A 258 8.41 3.55 19.93
N ILE A 259 8.03 2.29 20.13
CA ILE A 259 8.67 1.38 21.09
C ILE A 259 10.11 1.07 20.66
N TYR A 260 10.33 0.71 19.40
CA TYR A 260 11.67 0.51 18.83
C TYR A 260 12.51 1.77 18.87
N GLY A 261 11.88 2.93 18.63
CA GLY A 261 12.53 4.22 18.77
C GLY A 261 13.11 4.42 20.16
N GLU A 262 12.29 4.25 21.19
CA GLU A 262 12.71 4.44 22.58
C GLU A 262 13.77 3.42 23.02
N ASP A 263 13.63 2.15 22.62
CA ASP A 263 14.60 1.08 22.91
C ASP A 263 16.01 1.42 22.38
N GLU A 264 16.08 2.09 21.24
CA GLU A 264 17.32 2.58 20.63
C GLU A 264 17.69 4.02 21.02
N GLY A 265 17.04 4.58 22.04
CA GLY A 265 17.36 5.90 22.58
C GLY A 265 16.86 7.09 21.76
N THR A 266 15.88 6.87 20.87
CA THR A 266 15.20 7.91 20.09
C THR A 266 13.74 8.05 20.48
N ASP A 267 13.43 9.07 21.27
CA ASP A 267 12.05 9.34 21.69
C ASP A 267 11.23 10.05 20.59
N LEU A 268 10.57 9.25 19.74
CA LEU A 268 9.70 9.74 18.66
C LEU A 268 8.50 10.55 19.19
N ARG A 269 8.06 10.32 20.43
CA ARG A 269 6.91 11.01 21.06
C ARG A 269 7.14 12.51 21.21
N LYS A 270 8.42 12.92 21.32
CA LYS A 270 8.84 14.32 21.48
C LYS A 270 9.14 15.03 20.16
N MET A 271 9.10 14.31 19.04
CA MET A 271 9.43 14.88 17.74
C MET A 271 8.23 15.59 17.11
N ARG A 272 8.51 16.59 16.26
CA ARG A 272 7.50 17.29 15.49
C ARG A 272 7.33 16.60 14.12
N GLY A 273 6.44 15.61 14.06
CA GLY A 273 6.09 14.93 12.81
C GLY A 273 4.90 15.55 12.09
N PRO A 274 4.66 15.18 10.81
CA PRO A 274 3.51 15.61 10.03
C PRO A 274 2.18 15.11 10.65
N SER A 275 1.06 15.44 10.00
CA SER A 275 -0.21 14.79 10.32
C SER A 275 -0.15 13.31 9.97
N ILE A 276 -0.53 12.44 10.89
CA ILE A 276 -0.35 10.98 10.74
C ILE A 276 -1.18 10.43 9.57
N ASP A 277 -2.35 11.02 9.32
CA ASP A 277 -3.21 10.71 8.19
C ASP A 277 -2.60 11.07 6.82
N THR A 278 -1.54 11.88 6.79
CA THR A 278 -0.81 12.22 5.56
C THR A 278 0.43 11.36 5.37
N TYR A 279 0.79 10.52 6.36
CA TYR A 279 2.01 9.72 6.31
C TYR A 279 2.09 8.84 5.06
N HIS A 280 0.98 8.23 4.63
CA HIS A 280 0.94 7.40 3.43
C HIS A 280 1.40 8.13 2.15
N THR A 281 1.25 9.45 2.08
CA THR A 281 1.73 10.29 0.96
C THR A 281 3.20 10.73 1.11
N LEU A 282 3.81 10.43 2.25
CA LEU A 282 5.14 10.88 2.64
C LEU A 282 6.11 9.72 2.88
N MET A 283 5.66 8.48 2.64
CA MET A 283 6.46 7.27 2.78
C MET A 283 7.67 7.30 1.84
N GLN A 284 8.84 6.90 2.34
CA GLN A 284 10.09 6.88 1.55
C GLN A 284 10.67 5.48 1.44
N ASN A 285 10.82 4.79 2.58
CA ASN A 285 11.45 3.46 2.68
C ASN A 285 10.49 2.37 3.14
N ILE A 286 9.21 2.72 3.27
CA ILE A 286 8.13 1.83 3.69
C ILE A 286 7.08 1.82 2.58
N GLU A 287 6.52 0.67 2.29
CA GLU A 287 5.49 0.49 1.26
C GLU A 287 4.36 -0.42 1.77
N PHE A 288 3.24 -0.42 1.05
CA PHE A 288 2.14 -1.33 1.31
C PHE A 288 2.39 -2.66 0.61
N ARG A 289 2.47 -3.75 1.38
CA ARG A 289 2.27 -5.10 0.87
C ARG A 289 0.78 -5.39 0.84
N ARG A 290 0.25 -5.66 -0.35
CA ARG A 290 -1.18 -5.89 -0.60
C ARG A 290 -1.43 -7.38 -0.81
N GLU A 291 -1.90 -8.07 0.23
CA GLU A 291 -2.27 -9.50 0.15
C GLU A 291 -3.80 -9.63 0.10
N GLY A 292 -4.37 -9.30 -1.07
CA GLY A 292 -5.81 -9.27 -1.24
C GLY A 292 -6.46 -8.15 -0.41
N VAL A 293 -7.27 -8.54 0.59
CA VAL A 293 -7.94 -7.59 1.48
C VAL A 293 -7.07 -7.15 2.66
N ASP A 294 -6.03 -7.92 2.96
CA ASP A 294 -5.13 -7.68 4.09
C ASP A 294 -3.94 -6.85 3.61
N TRP A 295 -3.80 -5.65 4.17
CA TRP A 295 -2.71 -4.73 3.85
C TRP A 295 -1.77 -4.63 5.03
N LEU A 296 -0.49 -4.64 4.73
CA LEU A 296 0.59 -4.57 5.71
C LEU A 296 1.63 -3.54 5.25
N LEU A 297 2.38 -2.96 6.18
CA LEU A 297 3.56 -2.19 5.82
C LEU A 297 4.78 -3.12 5.74
N THR A 298 5.61 -2.92 4.71
CA THR A 298 6.91 -3.59 4.53
C THR A 298 8.02 -2.58 4.24
N SER A 299 9.27 -2.96 4.46
CA SER A 299 10.43 -2.15 4.10
C SER A 299 10.69 -2.30 2.60
N ALA A 300 10.89 -1.19 1.88
CA ALA A 300 11.20 -1.20 0.45
C ALA A 300 12.52 -1.94 0.14
N ASP A 301 13.47 -1.91 1.07
CA ASP A 301 14.76 -2.62 0.97
C ASP A 301 14.69 -4.14 1.29
N ASN A 302 13.51 -4.74 1.45
CA ASN A 302 13.38 -6.16 1.80
C ASN A 302 13.66 -7.06 0.58
N ASP A 303 14.94 -7.27 0.27
CA ASP A 303 15.45 -8.34 -0.62
C ASP A 303 15.46 -9.74 0.04
N ASP A 304 14.97 -9.89 1.28
CA ASP A 304 14.98 -11.17 2.01
C ASP A 304 13.56 -11.59 2.42
N ASP A 305 12.93 -12.47 1.62
CA ASP A 305 12.29 -13.73 2.05
C ASP A 305 11.29 -14.26 1.00
N SER A 306 11.83 -14.81 -0.09
CA SER A 306 11.13 -15.83 -0.89
C SER A 306 11.48 -17.28 -0.46
N ASP A 307 12.17 -17.46 0.68
CA ASP A 307 12.85 -18.72 0.99
C ASP A 307 12.62 -19.28 2.42
N ILE A 308 11.42 -19.18 3.01
CA ILE A 308 11.07 -19.96 4.22
C ILE A 308 9.65 -20.52 4.19
N PHE A 309 9.16 -21.04 3.05
CA PHE A 309 8.05 -22.01 3.05
C PHE A 309 8.18 -23.03 1.91
N SER A 310 9.36 -23.64 1.78
CA SER A 310 9.48 -24.94 1.11
C SER A 310 9.45 -26.05 2.16
N LEU A 311 8.33 -26.77 2.23
CA LEU A 311 8.25 -28.09 2.87
C LEU A 311 9.39 -28.98 2.35
N PRO A 312 9.91 -29.92 3.17
CA PRO A 312 11.16 -30.62 2.85
C PRO A 312 10.94 -31.60 1.71
N ASP A 313 11.19 -31.14 0.48
CA ASP A 313 11.16 -32.01 -0.67
C ASP A 313 12.47 -32.78 -0.82
N GLN A 314 12.30 -34.00 -1.29
CA GLN A 314 13.24 -35.09 -1.13
C GLN A 314 14.53 -34.83 -1.89
N LYS A 315 15.65 -35.22 -1.29
CA LYS A 315 16.98 -35.30 -1.92
C LYS A 315 16.86 -35.85 -3.35
N GLU A 316 17.11 -35.01 -4.34
CA GLU A 316 17.39 -35.45 -5.70
C GLU A 316 18.66 -36.33 -5.68
N GLU A 317 18.44 -37.63 -5.81
CA GLU A 317 19.48 -38.56 -6.20
C GLU A 317 19.90 -38.23 -7.64
N LYS A 318 21.17 -37.82 -7.78
CA LYS A 318 21.88 -37.77 -9.06
C LYS A 318 21.66 -39.08 -9.83
N HIS A 319 20.87 -39.02 -10.89
CA HIS A 319 20.85 -40.09 -11.88
C HIS A 319 22.17 -40.07 -12.67
N SER A 320 23.05 -41.02 -12.36
CA SER A 320 24.21 -41.33 -13.18
C SER A 320 23.73 -41.98 -14.48
N CYS A 321 23.79 -41.28 -15.60
CA CYS A 321 23.62 -41.93 -16.89
C CYS A 321 24.93 -42.65 -17.25
N THR A 322 24.88 -43.98 -17.35
CA THR A 322 25.98 -44.88 -17.72
C THR A 322 26.12 -45.00 -19.24
N CYS A 323 26.22 -43.86 -19.94
CA CYS A 323 26.67 -43.84 -21.33
C CYS A 323 27.93 -42.98 -21.43
N GLY A 324 29.08 -43.66 -21.50
CA GLY A 324 30.40 -43.03 -21.46
C GLY A 324 30.78 -42.34 -22.75
N HIS A 325 30.27 -41.12 -22.99
CA HIS A 325 30.86 -40.18 -23.94
C HIS A 325 30.74 -38.74 -23.44
N ASP A 326 31.90 -38.05 -23.39
CA ASP A 326 32.03 -36.62 -23.14
C ASP A 326 31.42 -35.82 -24.29
N HIS A 327 30.58 -34.83 -23.98
CA HIS A 327 30.15 -33.80 -24.92
C HIS A 327 30.59 -32.43 -24.42
N LYS A 328 31.85 -32.10 -24.72
CA LYS A 328 32.25 -30.72 -25.01
C LYS A 328 31.80 -30.39 -26.43
N ASP A 329 31.23 -29.20 -26.60
CA ASP A 329 31.03 -28.46 -27.84
C ASP A 329 30.40 -29.27 -28.99
N HIS A 330 29.14 -29.02 -29.33
CA HIS A 330 28.72 -28.86 -30.73
C HIS A 330 27.27 -28.35 -30.84
N GLU A 331 27.13 -27.23 -31.57
CA GLU A 331 25.91 -26.84 -32.28
C GLU A 331 25.42 -28.03 -33.14
N CYS A 332 24.11 -28.30 -33.10
CA CYS A 332 23.49 -29.18 -34.06
C CYS A 332 22.32 -28.47 -34.74
N THR A 333 22.56 -28.04 -35.97
CA THR A 333 21.56 -27.63 -36.95
C THR A 333 20.86 -28.86 -37.51
N CYS A 334 19.58 -29.01 -37.22
CA CYS A 334 18.65 -29.77 -38.07
C CYS A 334 17.23 -29.27 -37.85
N GLY A 335 16.72 -28.46 -38.78
CA GLY A 335 15.29 -28.21 -38.90
C GLY A 335 14.58 -29.44 -39.44
N HIS A 336 13.37 -29.72 -38.95
CA HIS A 336 12.25 -30.30 -39.70
C HIS A 336 10.96 -30.16 -38.87
N ASP A 337 9.91 -29.70 -39.53
CA ASP A 337 8.52 -29.56 -39.06
C ASP A 337 7.92 -30.87 -38.54
N HIS A 338 7.07 -30.77 -37.52
CA HIS A 338 6.11 -31.81 -37.16
C HIS A 338 4.68 -31.30 -37.36
N LYS A 339 4.14 -31.59 -38.55
CA LYS A 339 2.71 -31.81 -38.77
C LYS A 339 2.35 -33.24 -38.38
N ASP A 340 1.18 -33.38 -37.76
CA ASP A 340 0.37 -34.59 -37.63
C ASP A 340 1.03 -35.82 -36.98
N HIS A 341 0.67 -36.10 -35.72
CA HIS A 341 0.52 -37.49 -35.30
C HIS A 341 -0.64 -37.67 -34.31
N GLU A 342 -1.63 -38.43 -34.79
CA GLU A 342 -2.72 -39.05 -34.07
C GLU A 342 -2.22 -39.86 -32.86
N CYS A 343 -2.84 -39.66 -31.70
CA CYS A 343 -2.66 -40.55 -30.55
C CYS A 343 -3.88 -41.45 -30.40
N THR A 344 -3.71 -42.72 -30.74
CA THR A 344 -4.66 -43.81 -30.47
C THR A 344 -4.43 -44.39 -29.08
N CYS A 345 -5.14 -43.87 -28.09
CA CYS A 345 -5.41 -44.60 -26.85
C CYS A 345 -6.79 -44.22 -26.31
N GLY A 346 -7.80 -45.02 -26.66
CA GLY A 346 -9.15 -44.85 -26.15
C GLY A 346 -9.23 -45.34 -24.70
N HIS A 347 -9.34 -44.41 -23.75
CA HIS A 347 -9.98 -44.62 -22.46
C HIS A 347 -10.51 -43.27 -21.95
N ASP A 348 -11.81 -43.25 -21.65
CA ASP A 348 -12.55 -42.10 -21.14
C ASP A 348 -12.14 -41.77 -19.69
N HIS A 349 -11.98 -40.48 -19.38
CA HIS A 349 -11.99 -39.98 -18.01
C HIS A 349 -13.26 -39.17 -17.78
N GLU A 350 -14.23 -39.81 -17.13
CA GLU A 350 -15.39 -39.18 -16.49
C GLU A 350 -14.90 -38.33 -15.31
N CYS A 351 -15.07 -37.01 -15.39
CA CYS A 351 -14.88 -36.12 -14.25
C CYS A 351 -16.21 -35.96 -13.51
N THR A 352 -16.33 -36.62 -12.35
CA THR A 352 -17.48 -36.50 -11.44
C THR A 352 -17.24 -35.39 -10.41
N CYS A 353 -17.59 -34.16 -10.76
CA CYS A 353 -17.93 -33.12 -9.80
C CYS A 353 -19.08 -32.28 -10.37
N GLY A 354 -20.30 -32.60 -9.94
CA GLY A 354 -21.54 -32.02 -10.45
C GLY A 354 -21.81 -30.62 -9.92
N HIS A 355 -21.29 -29.61 -10.63
CA HIS A 355 -21.86 -28.26 -10.68
C HIS A 355 -21.71 -27.69 -12.10
N ASP A 356 -22.78 -27.04 -12.58
CA ASP A 356 -23.13 -26.88 -14.00
C ASP A 356 -22.16 -26.03 -14.84
N HIS A 357 -21.48 -26.67 -15.80
CA HIS A 357 -20.95 -25.99 -16.98
C HIS A 357 -22.04 -25.93 -18.05
N LYS A 358 -22.54 -24.71 -18.28
CA LYS A 358 -23.72 -24.36 -19.08
C LYS A 358 -23.72 -24.97 -20.48
N GLU A 359 -24.73 -25.78 -20.78
CA GLU A 359 -25.15 -25.99 -22.17
C GLU A 359 -26.17 -24.92 -22.56
N ASP A 360 -25.71 -23.90 -23.28
CA ASP A 360 -26.53 -23.35 -24.35
C ASP A 360 -25.80 -23.71 -25.65
N ASN A 361 -26.31 -24.76 -26.30
CA ASN A 361 -25.83 -25.30 -27.56
C ASN A 361 -26.09 -24.27 -28.68
N GLY A 362 -25.15 -23.34 -28.85
CA GLY A 362 -24.90 -22.67 -30.11
C GLY A 362 -23.81 -23.43 -30.86
N GLU A 363 -24.19 -24.29 -31.81
CA GLU A 363 -23.24 -24.94 -32.73
C GLU A 363 -22.35 -23.89 -33.40
N ILE A 364 -21.08 -23.81 -32.98
CA ILE A 364 -20.05 -23.02 -33.65
C ILE A 364 -19.60 -23.83 -34.87
N SER A 365 -20.04 -23.39 -36.06
CA SER A 365 -19.50 -23.89 -37.33
C SER A 365 -18.00 -23.58 -37.44
N PRO A 366 -17.18 -24.46 -38.06
CA PRO A 366 -15.79 -24.17 -38.42
C PRO A 366 -15.58 -22.87 -39.23
N ASP A 367 -16.65 -22.26 -39.74
CA ASP A 367 -16.65 -20.95 -40.43
C ASP A 367 -16.59 -19.73 -39.48
N GLN A 368 -16.55 -19.92 -38.15
CA GLN A 368 -16.42 -18.82 -37.17
C GLN A 368 -14.97 -18.51 -36.76
N PHE A 369 -13.97 -19.20 -37.32
CA PHE A 369 -12.57 -18.74 -37.25
C PHE A 369 -12.32 -17.65 -38.30
N THR A 370 -12.82 -16.45 -38.03
CA THR A 370 -12.33 -15.24 -38.71
C THR A 370 -10.92 -14.94 -38.20
N ILE A 371 -9.91 -15.36 -38.96
CA ILE A 371 -8.56 -14.80 -38.87
C ILE A 371 -8.73 -13.29 -39.12
N SER A 372 -8.32 -12.46 -38.16
CA SER A 372 -8.45 -11.00 -38.29
C SER A 372 -7.82 -10.52 -39.60
N ALA A 373 -8.45 -9.55 -40.24
CA ALA A 373 -7.93 -8.90 -41.44
C ALA A 373 -6.79 -7.93 -41.14
N GLY A 374 -6.56 -7.62 -39.85
CA GLY A 374 -5.52 -6.70 -39.39
C GLY A 374 -4.42 -7.40 -38.58
N SER A 375 -3.34 -6.65 -38.32
CA SER A 375 -2.24 -7.10 -37.46
C SER A 375 -2.72 -7.40 -36.05
N LEU A 376 -2.22 -8.50 -35.46
CA LEU A 376 -2.46 -8.91 -34.07
C LEU A 376 -1.16 -9.13 -33.28
N GLU A 377 0.00 -8.84 -33.88
CA GLU A 377 1.31 -9.25 -33.35
C GLU A 377 1.71 -8.51 -32.05
N SER A 378 1.36 -7.23 -31.93
CA SER A 378 1.62 -6.40 -30.76
C SER A 378 0.75 -5.13 -30.78
N MET A 379 0.64 -4.45 -29.64
CA MET A 379 -0.03 -3.14 -29.56
C MET A 379 0.57 -2.15 -30.57
N ASP A 380 1.90 -2.11 -30.71
CA ASP A 380 2.57 -1.22 -31.67
C ASP A 380 2.26 -1.54 -33.13
N ALA A 381 2.16 -2.82 -33.48
CA ALA A 381 1.80 -3.23 -34.83
C ALA A 381 0.36 -2.84 -35.17
N ILE A 382 -0.57 -3.02 -34.22
CA ILE A 382 -1.96 -2.56 -34.32
C ILE A 382 -2.01 -1.03 -34.46
N CYS A 383 -1.39 -0.28 -33.53
CA CYS A 383 -1.37 1.18 -33.55
C CYS A 383 -0.76 1.74 -34.84
N LYS A 384 0.28 1.09 -35.39
CA LYS A 384 0.89 1.49 -36.66
C LYS A 384 -0.04 1.28 -37.84
N GLU A 385 -0.73 0.14 -37.91
CA GLU A 385 -1.71 -0.15 -38.97
C GLU A 385 -2.90 0.81 -38.92
N LEU A 386 -3.42 1.07 -37.72
CA LEU A 386 -4.55 1.98 -37.49
C LEU A 386 -4.17 3.46 -37.61
N SER A 387 -2.90 3.76 -37.90
CA SER A 387 -2.37 5.13 -37.94
C SER A 387 -2.65 5.91 -36.66
N ALA A 388 -2.60 5.23 -35.51
CA ALA A 388 -2.80 5.84 -34.20
C ALA A 388 -1.68 6.83 -33.88
N ASP A 389 -2.05 7.89 -33.17
CA ASP A 389 -1.15 8.95 -32.72
C ASP A 389 -0.32 8.56 -31.51
N PHE A 390 -0.26 7.28 -31.14
CA PHE A 390 0.51 6.78 -30.00
C PHE A 390 1.04 5.37 -30.26
N ARG A 391 1.96 4.93 -29.40
CA ARG A 391 2.58 3.61 -29.34
C ARG A 391 2.50 3.08 -27.90
N GLU A 392 2.87 1.83 -27.72
CA GLU A 392 2.84 1.14 -26.43
C GLU A 392 3.57 1.93 -25.33
N ALA A 393 4.73 2.52 -25.63
CA ALA A 393 5.48 3.33 -24.67
C ALA A 393 4.69 4.55 -24.15
N GLU A 394 3.90 5.18 -25.02
CA GLU A 394 3.07 6.33 -24.65
C GLU A 394 1.83 5.88 -23.84
N PHE A 395 1.26 4.73 -24.19
CA PHE A 395 0.16 4.11 -23.43
C PHE A 395 0.62 3.69 -22.03
N ARG A 396 1.73 2.93 -21.94
CA ARG A 396 2.34 2.53 -20.66
C ARG A 396 2.69 3.75 -19.81
N ALA A 397 3.24 4.80 -20.41
CA ALA A 397 3.53 6.04 -19.68
C ALA A 397 2.28 6.70 -19.09
N ALA A 398 1.17 6.71 -19.84
CA ALA A 398 -0.10 7.20 -19.34
C ALA A 398 -0.67 6.33 -18.21
N VAL A 399 -0.47 5.01 -18.25
CA VAL A 399 -0.86 4.10 -17.15
C VAL A 399 -0.04 4.43 -15.89
N PHE A 400 1.29 4.57 -16.00
CA PHE A 400 2.12 4.98 -14.86
C PHE A 400 1.71 6.36 -14.29
N ASP A 401 1.35 7.33 -15.15
CA ASP A 401 0.86 8.64 -14.72
C ASP A 401 -0.52 8.57 -14.02
N ALA A 402 -1.38 7.67 -14.49
CA ALA A 402 -2.65 7.36 -13.84
C ALA A 402 -2.43 6.75 -12.45
N MET A 403 -1.49 5.81 -12.30
CA MET A 403 -1.11 5.24 -11.00
C MET A 403 -0.53 6.30 -10.05
N ALA A 404 0.33 7.18 -10.56
CA ALA A 404 0.88 8.31 -9.80
C ALA A 404 -0.20 9.29 -9.32
N SER A 405 -1.29 9.40 -10.07
CA SER A 405 -2.45 10.21 -9.73
C SER A 405 -3.47 9.49 -8.83
N GLY A 406 -3.23 8.23 -8.47
CA GLY A 406 -4.09 7.42 -7.62
C GLY A 406 -5.30 6.80 -8.33
N MET A 407 -5.24 6.61 -9.65
CA MET A 407 -6.29 5.93 -10.41
C MET A 407 -6.19 4.41 -10.23
N GLU A 408 -7.29 3.77 -9.80
CA GLU A 408 -7.31 2.35 -9.44
C GLU A 408 -8.13 1.47 -10.39
N ASP A 409 -8.89 2.06 -11.32
CA ASP A 409 -9.82 1.35 -12.19
C ASP A 409 -9.51 1.54 -13.69
N PHE A 410 -9.46 0.44 -14.43
CA PHE A 410 -9.17 0.45 -15.87
C PHE A 410 -10.29 1.11 -16.67
N ALA A 411 -11.56 0.97 -16.26
CA ALA A 411 -12.68 1.62 -16.97
C ALA A 411 -12.66 3.14 -16.76
N GLU A 412 -12.24 3.61 -15.60
CA GLU A 412 -11.93 5.04 -15.38
C GLU A 412 -10.75 5.50 -16.24
N PHE A 413 -9.67 4.72 -16.32
CA PHE A 413 -8.55 5.02 -17.20
C PHE A 413 -8.98 5.13 -18.66
N GLU A 414 -9.78 4.20 -19.16
CA GLU A 414 -10.38 4.24 -20.49
C GLU A 414 -11.23 5.49 -20.69
N ARG A 415 -12.05 5.85 -19.70
CA ARG A 415 -12.91 7.03 -19.75
C ARG A 415 -12.12 8.33 -19.81
N VAL A 416 -11.06 8.48 -19.01
CA VAL A 416 -10.23 9.69 -18.93
C VAL A 416 -9.30 9.79 -20.14
N ASN A 417 -8.74 8.67 -20.58
CA ASN A 417 -7.78 8.59 -21.67
C ASN A 417 -8.41 8.03 -22.97
N GLY A 418 -9.68 8.35 -23.22
CA GLY A 418 -10.47 7.79 -24.33
C GLY A 418 -9.82 7.91 -25.71
N THR A 419 -8.90 8.85 -25.90
CA THR A 419 -8.10 8.97 -27.13
C THR A 419 -7.30 7.71 -27.49
N PHE A 420 -6.93 6.87 -26.52
CA PHE A 420 -6.27 5.58 -26.78
C PHE A 420 -7.24 4.51 -27.32
N PHE A 421 -8.54 4.67 -27.04
CA PHE A 421 -9.56 3.64 -27.27
C PHE A 421 -10.52 3.99 -28.42
N GLU A 422 -10.55 5.25 -28.86
CA GLU A 422 -11.32 5.73 -30.02
C GLU A 422 -10.69 5.37 -31.39
N LEU A 423 -10.11 4.16 -31.51
CA LEU A 423 -9.51 3.67 -32.75
C LEU A 423 -10.53 3.00 -33.68
N LYS A 424 -10.30 3.10 -34.99
CA LYS A 424 -11.12 2.44 -36.02
C LYS A 424 -10.52 1.08 -36.40
N PHE A 425 -10.81 0.06 -35.61
CA PHE A 425 -10.35 -1.32 -35.85
C PHE A 425 -10.91 -1.92 -37.16
N GLN A 426 -10.15 -2.84 -37.76
CA GLN A 426 -10.58 -3.54 -38.99
C GLN A 426 -11.73 -4.53 -38.73
N ASP A 427 -11.69 -5.19 -37.57
CA ASP A 427 -12.70 -6.14 -37.11
C ASP A 427 -12.68 -6.25 -35.57
N GLU A 428 -13.69 -6.94 -35.03
CA GLU A 428 -13.84 -7.15 -33.58
C GLU A 428 -12.70 -7.99 -32.98
N ALA A 429 -12.04 -8.85 -33.78
CA ALA A 429 -10.92 -9.64 -33.31
C ALA A 429 -9.68 -8.76 -33.04
N GLN A 430 -9.38 -7.81 -33.93
CA GLN A 430 -8.31 -6.83 -33.72
C GLN A 430 -8.60 -5.92 -32.51
N LYS A 431 -9.86 -5.53 -32.31
CA LYS A 431 -10.26 -4.75 -31.14
C LYS A 431 -10.07 -5.53 -29.83
N ALA A 432 -10.53 -6.79 -29.79
CA ALA A 432 -10.38 -7.63 -28.61
C ALA A 432 -8.90 -7.85 -28.24
N VAL A 433 -8.05 -8.11 -29.23
CA VAL A 433 -6.60 -8.28 -29.00
C VAL A 433 -5.95 -6.98 -28.50
N PHE A 434 -6.34 -5.82 -29.04
CA PHE A 434 -5.86 -4.53 -28.53
C PHE A 434 -6.26 -4.28 -27.08
N LEU A 435 -7.52 -4.55 -26.72
CA LEU A 435 -8.00 -4.39 -25.35
C LEU A 435 -7.29 -5.33 -24.38
N ASN A 436 -7.03 -6.58 -24.78
CA ASN A 436 -6.24 -7.50 -23.97
C ASN A 436 -4.82 -6.94 -23.73
N PHE A 437 -4.13 -6.42 -24.75
CA PHE A 437 -2.83 -5.79 -24.54
C PHE A 437 -2.89 -4.57 -23.62
N ALA A 438 -3.96 -3.76 -23.72
CA ALA A 438 -4.17 -2.60 -22.86
C ALA A 438 -4.40 -3.01 -21.40
N GLU A 439 -5.21 -4.05 -21.17
CA GLU A 439 -5.44 -4.65 -19.85
C GLU A 439 -4.17 -5.30 -19.29
N ASP A 440 -3.43 -6.08 -20.10
CA ASP A 440 -2.16 -6.68 -19.70
C ASP A 440 -1.14 -5.63 -19.23
N ILE A 441 -1.04 -4.49 -19.94
CA ILE A 441 -0.17 -3.39 -19.53
C ILE A 441 -0.69 -2.73 -18.24
N TRP A 442 -2.01 -2.55 -18.12
CA TRP A 442 -2.61 -1.99 -16.91
C TRP A 442 -2.32 -2.88 -15.69
N GLU A 443 -2.60 -4.18 -15.77
CA GLU A 443 -2.37 -5.14 -14.70
C GLU A 443 -0.88 -5.21 -14.34
N TYR A 444 -0.01 -5.35 -15.35
CA TYR A 444 1.44 -5.39 -15.14
C TYR A 444 1.94 -4.13 -14.42
N VAL A 445 1.56 -2.94 -14.90
CA VAL A 445 1.98 -1.68 -14.26
C VAL A 445 1.41 -1.59 -12.86
N THR A 446 0.14 -1.94 -12.63
CA THR A 446 -0.49 -1.93 -11.30
C THR A 446 0.29 -2.82 -10.32
N GLU A 447 0.77 -3.97 -10.77
CA GLU A 447 1.54 -4.92 -9.97
C GLU A 447 2.93 -4.39 -9.59
N ILE A 448 3.63 -3.76 -10.54
CA ILE A 448 5.02 -3.29 -10.33
C ILE A 448 5.12 -1.84 -9.85
N TYR A 449 4.02 -1.09 -9.83
CA TYR A 449 4.05 0.34 -9.56
C TYR A 449 4.39 0.62 -8.10
N ALA A 450 5.52 1.29 -7.88
CA ALA A 450 5.97 1.75 -6.58
C ALA A 450 6.06 3.28 -6.56
N HIS A 451 5.20 3.94 -5.77
CA HIS A 451 5.10 5.40 -5.76
C HIS A 451 6.40 6.10 -5.34
N ASN A 452 7.19 5.49 -4.45
CA ASN A 452 8.49 6.01 -4.00
C ASN A 452 9.54 5.99 -5.11
N ILE A 453 9.65 4.89 -5.86
CA ILE A 453 10.55 4.77 -7.01
C ILE A 453 10.12 5.77 -8.09
N ASP A 454 8.81 5.95 -8.25
CA ASP A 454 8.24 6.78 -9.29
C ASP A 454 8.16 8.28 -8.96
N ALA A 455 8.32 8.68 -7.69
CA ALA A 455 8.14 10.06 -7.23
C ALA A 455 9.00 11.09 -7.98
N LEU A 456 10.22 10.72 -8.37
CA LEU A 456 11.12 11.58 -9.16
C LEU A 456 10.85 11.48 -10.67
N LYS A 457 10.30 10.36 -11.15
CA LYS A 457 10.00 10.09 -12.56
C LYS A 457 8.66 10.69 -12.98
N ALA A 458 7.65 10.67 -12.13
CA ALA A 458 6.29 11.10 -12.44
C ALA A 458 6.20 12.55 -12.94
N PRO A 459 6.81 13.57 -12.29
CA PRO A 459 6.74 14.95 -12.78
C PRO A 459 7.41 15.12 -14.16
N LEU A 460 8.51 14.40 -14.39
CA LEU A 460 9.22 14.41 -15.67
C LEU A 460 8.39 13.73 -16.76
N ARG A 461 7.76 12.60 -16.44
CA ARG A 461 6.89 11.85 -17.35
C ARG A 461 5.65 12.66 -17.71
N GLN A 462 4.99 13.30 -16.75
CA GLN A 462 3.85 14.18 -16.97
C GLN A 462 4.22 15.32 -17.92
N ARG A 463 5.30 16.06 -17.63
CA ARG A 463 5.81 17.12 -18.51
C ARG A 463 6.08 16.62 -19.93
N LEU A 464 6.67 15.42 -20.06
CA LEU A 464 6.98 14.85 -21.37
C LEU A 464 5.72 14.36 -22.13
N LEU A 465 4.69 13.87 -21.44
CA LEU A 465 3.38 13.55 -22.04
C LEU A 465 2.68 14.81 -22.56
N GLU A 466 2.76 15.94 -21.85
CA GLU A 466 2.25 17.23 -22.31
C GLU A 466 2.99 17.72 -23.58
N ILE A 467 4.32 17.60 -23.60
CA ILE A 467 5.15 17.89 -24.78
C ILE A 467 4.74 16.98 -25.96
N ASN A 468 4.50 15.69 -25.72
CA ASN A 468 4.06 14.74 -26.76
C ASN A 468 2.70 15.12 -27.36
N SER A 469 1.77 15.58 -26.51
CA SER A 469 0.46 16.08 -26.94
C SER A 469 0.61 17.31 -27.87
N ARG A 470 1.38 18.32 -27.42
CA ARG A 470 1.71 19.51 -28.25
C ARG A 470 2.39 19.13 -29.57
N CYS A 471 3.32 18.19 -29.54
CA CYS A 471 4.02 17.71 -30.73
C CYS A 471 3.06 17.02 -31.72
N SER A 472 2.07 16.28 -31.22
CA SER A 472 1.05 15.63 -32.04
C SER A 472 0.12 16.64 -32.72
N ASP A 473 -0.25 17.72 -32.02
CA ASP A 473 -1.04 18.81 -32.59
C ASP A 473 -0.28 19.55 -33.70
N LEU A 474 0.99 19.91 -33.45
CA LEU A 474 1.84 20.54 -34.46
C LEU A 474 2.08 19.66 -35.69
N GLN A 475 2.17 18.34 -35.51
CA GLN A 475 2.31 17.39 -36.60
C GLN A 475 1.06 17.35 -37.49
N LYS A 476 -0.14 17.50 -36.90
CA LYS A 476 -1.40 17.61 -37.64
C LYS A 476 -1.46 18.92 -38.43
N ASP A 477 -1.08 20.03 -37.82
CA ASP A 477 -1.08 21.36 -38.45
C ASP A 477 -0.08 21.45 -39.61
N ASN A 478 1.07 20.77 -39.50
CA ASN A 478 2.15 20.78 -40.48
C ASN A 478 2.17 19.56 -41.40
N ALA A 479 1.07 18.79 -41.50
CA ALA A 479 1.03 17.55 -42.26
C ALA A 479 1.41 17.68 -43.76
N SER A 480 1.27 18.89 -44.33
CA SER A 480 1.64 19.19 -45.72
C SER A 480 3.12 19.56 -45.92
N ASP A 481 3.84 19.95 -44.87
CA ASP A 481 5.28 20.21 -44.90
C ASP A 481 6.07 18.95 -44.54
N LYS A 482 6.58 18.28 -45.57
CA LYS A 482 7.35 17.04 -45.42
C LYS A 482 8.61 17.20 -44.56
N LYS A 483 9.22 18.39 -44.53
CA LYS A 483 10.43 18.64 -43.75
C LYS A 483 10.08 18.82 -42.27
N ALA A 484 9.05 19.61 -41.98
CA ALA A 484 8.55 19.78 -40.60
C ALA A 484 8.02 18.45 -40.04
N SER A 485 7.21 17.73 -40.82
CA SER A 485 6.67 16.42 -40.44
C SER A 485 7.76 15.39 -40.13
N ARG A 486 8.85 15.36 -40.92
CA ARG A 486 9.98 14.47 -40.65
C ARG A 486 10.67 14.81 -39.32
N LYS A 487 10.96 16.09 -39.08
CA LYS A 487 11.66 16.49 -37.85
C LYS A 487 10.80 16.29 -36.59
N LEU A 488 9.49 16.57 -36.66
CA LEU A 488 8.55 16.25 -35.58
C LEU A 488 8.49 14.73 -35.33
N GLY A 489 8.60 13.92 -36.38
CA GLY A 489 8.73 12.47 -36.25
C GLY A 489 10.00 12.02 -35.52
N GLU A 490 11.14 12.66 -35.78
CA GLU A 490 12.41 12.44 -35.06
C GLU A 490 12.26 12.86 -33.58
N LEU A 491 11.67 14.02 -33.30
CA LEU A 491 11.40 14.49 -31.94
C LEU A 491 10.47 13.55 -31.16
N ARG A 492 9.42 13.02 -31.79
CA ARG A 492 8.54 12.02 -31.17
C ARG A 492 9.25 10.70 -30.87
N GLN A 493 10.26 10.34 -31.65
CA GLN A 493 11.08 9.18 -31.35
C GLN A 493 11.90 9.41 -30.08
N ASP A 494 12.47 10.61 -29.91
CA ASP A 494 13.21 10.98 -28.70
C ASP A 494 12.30 11.03 -27.47
N ILE A 495 11.09 11.59 -27.60
CA ILE A 495 10.06 11.57 -26.56
C ILE A 495 9.75 10.13 -26.13
N ARG A 496 9.45 9.23 -27.07
CA ARG A 496 9.15 7.82 -26.75
C ARG A 496 10.31 7.12 -26.06
N ALA A 497 11.53 7.36 -26.52
CA ALA A 497 12.72 6.76 -25.92
C ALA A 497 12.92 7.27 -24.47
N THR A 498 12.60 8.53 -24.18
CA THR A 498 12.67 9.06 -22.81
C THR A 498 11.51 8.57 -21.94
N LEU A 499 10.29 8.51 -22.47
CA LEU A 499 9.13 7.92 -21.77
C LEU A 499 9.39 6.45 -21.40
N ALA A 500 9.99 5.68 -22.32
CA ALA A 500 10.34 4.29 -22.04
C ALA A 500 11.34 4.12 -20.89
N LEU A 501 12.24 5.10 -20.66
CA LEU A 501 13.14 5.10 -19.51
C LEU A 501 12.42 5.47 -18.21
N LEU A 502 11.51 6.45 -18.28
CA LEU A 502 10.72 6.93 -17.14
C LEU A 502 9.58 5.97 -16.74
N SER A 503 9.20 5.03 -17.60
CA SER A 503 8.11 4.07 -17.39
C SER A 503 8.62 2.66 -17.13
N THR A 504 9.57 2.56 -16.20
CA THR A 504 10.16 1.32 -15.70
C THR A 504 10.02 1.24 -14.19
N ASP A 505 10.08 0.03 -13.64
CA ASP A 505 10.20 -0.27 -12.21
C ASP A 505 11.62 0.02 -11.67
N ALA A 506 12.60 0.26 -12.53
CA ALA A 506 13.96 0.57 -12.12
C ALA A 506 14.05 1.87 -11.32
N GLU A 507 14.79 1.81 -10.22
CA GLU A 507 15.23 2.99 -9.48
C GLU A 507 16.29 3.75 -10.29
N LEU A 508 16.12 5.06 -10.39
CA LEU A 508 17.05 5.97 -11.06
C LEU A 508 17.71 6.83 -10.00
N ASP A 509 19.03 6.86 -10.00
CA ASP A 509 19.78 7.75 -9.11
C ASP A 509 19.57 9.23 -9.47
N GLU A 510 19.91 10.13 -8.55
CA GLU A 510 19.73 11.58 -8.75
C GLU A 510 20.45 12.09 -10.03
N SER A 511 21.60 11.51 -10.39
CA SER A 511 22.33 11.89 -11.59
C SER A 511 21.57 11.50 -12.87
N ALA A 512 20.98 10.30 -12.89
CA ALA A 512 20.18 9.82 -14.00
C ALA A 512 18.89 10.64 -14.15
N ILE A 513 18.27 11.06 -13.04
CA ILE A 513 17.10 11.95 -13.04
C ILE A 513 17.49 13.33 -13.59
N GLU A 514 18.62 13.91 -13.17
CA GLU A 514 19.12 15.19 -13.69
C GLU A 514 19.42 15.10 -15.19
N ASP A 515 20.05 14.02 -15.66
CA ASP A 515 20.32 13.79 -17.08
C ASP A 515 19.03 13.67 -17.90
N LEU A 516 17.99 13.04 -17.35
CA LEU A 516 16.68 12.93 -17.98
C LEU A 516 15.93 14.26 -18.02
N ASP A 517 15.98 15.07 -16.96
CA ASP A 517 15.38 16.41 -16.94
C ASP A 517 16.07 17.34 -17.96
N LEU A 518 17.40 17.30 -18.06
CA LEU A 518 18.15 18.02 -19.09
C LEU A 518 17.72 17.58 -20.50
N ARG A 519 17.59 16.27 -20.72
CA ARG A 519 17.12 15.73 -22.00
C ARG A 519 15.69 16.17 -22.32
N ILE A 520 14.79 16.24 -21.33
CA ILE A 520 13.44 16.78 -21.52
C ILE A 520 13.49 18.26 -21.87
N GLY A 521 14.37 19.03 -21.23
CA GLY A 521 14.65 20.43 -21.59
C GLY A 521 15.08 20.58 -23.04
N ASP A 522 16.02 19.76 -23.51
CA ASP A 522 16.47 19.78 -24.92
C ASP A 522 15.33 19.45 -25.90
N ILE A 523 14.45 18.50 -25.53
CA ILE A 523 13.26 18.14 -26.32
C ILE A 523 12.27 19.31 -26.36
N GLU A 524 12.05 19.98 -25.24
CA GLU A 524 11.14 21.13 -25.15
C GLU A 524 11.65 22.32 -25.96
N ASP A 525 12.94 22.66 -25.84
CA ASP A 525 13.59 23.71 -26.63
C ASP A 525 13.48 23.40 -28.14
N ALA A 526 13.70 22.14 -28.52
CA ALA A 526 13.55 21.70 -29.91
C ALA A 526 12.10 21.79 -30.41
N LEU A 527 11.10 21.63 -29.53
CA LEU A 527 9.69 21.81 -29.88
C LEU A 527 9.33 23.29 -30.03
N ASP A 528 9.86 24.15 -29.16
CA ASP A 528 9.60 25.60 -29.17
C ASP A 528 10.17 26.29 -30.41
N ASP A 529 11.21 25.73 -31.05
CA ASP A 529 11.70 26.16 -32.38
C ASP A 529 10.64 26.04 -33.51
N TYR A 530 9.50 25.38 -33.27
CA TYR A 530 8.36 25.27 -34.20
C TYR A 530 7.19 26.21 -33.90
N LEU A 531 7.18 26.86 -32.73
CA LEU A 531 6.17 27.87 -32.35
C LEU A 531 6.59 29.25 -32.84
#